data_AF-A0AAV4A0T3-F1
#
_entry.id   AF-A0AAV4A0T3-F1
#
_cell.length_a   1.000
_cell.length_b   1.000
_cell.length_c   1.000
_cell.angle_alpha   90.00
_cell.angle_beta   90.00
_cell.angle_gamma   90.00
#
_symmetry.space_group_name_H-M   'P 1'
#
loop_
_entity.id
_entity.type
_entity.pdbx_description
1 polymer ?
#
loop_
_entity_poly.entity_id
_entity_poly.type
_entity_poly.pdbx_seq_one_letter_code
_entity_poly.pdbx_strand_id
1 'polypeptide(L)'
;MAHRPPEGTQKGDVYSFAIICQEIVYRNGVFYLQNFDISPQEIGEKVKNGMKPYFRPTMEAFDCPCDELAGVIKRCWAEDPVDRPDFQTLKGQIRKLNRDGDKGNILDNLLSRMEQYANNLEALVAERTSDYLEEKRKAEDLLYNMLPRFVRVCMCVCGRNPVMAGCASFPNQWS
;
A
#
# COMPACT_ATOMS: atom_id res chain seq x y z
N MET A 1 -0.94 -3.80 35.21
CA MET A 1 -0.99 -3.83 33.73
C MET A 1 -2.40 -4.20 33.34
N ALA A 2 -3.15 -3.30 32.68
CA ALA A 2 -4.53 -3.58 32.28
C ALA A 2 -4.56 -4.70 31.22
N HIS A 3 -5.41 -5.70 31.44
CA HIS A 3 -5.63 -6.82 30.52
C HIS A 3 -6.17 -6.28 29.19
N ARG A 4 -5.35 -6.30 28.13
CA ARG A 4 -5.81 -5.88 26.80
C ARG A 4 -6.65 -7.00 26.18
N PRO A 5 -7.90 -6.74 25.77
CA PRO A 5 -8.71 -7.75 25.11
C PRO A 5 -8.08 -8.14 23.76
N PRO A 6 -8.17 -9.43 23.37
CA PRO A 6 -7.59 -9.94 22.13
C PRO A 6 -8.20 -9.30 20.88
N GLU A 7 -9.42 -8.77 20.98
CA GLU A 7 -10.19 -8.17 19.89
C GLU A 7 -9.80 -6.70 19.60
N GLY A 8 -8.83 -6.14 20.33
CA GLY A 8 -8.48 -4.72 20.21
C GLY A 8 -9.44 -3.82 20.98
N THR A 9 -9.31 -2.50 20.80
CA THR A 9 -10.16 -1.52 21.49
C THR A 9 -10.52 -0.40 20.54
N GLN A 10 -11.72 0.16 20.69
CA GLN A 10 -12.14 1.32 19.88
C GLN A 10 -11.15 2.49 19.99
N LYS A 11 -10.57 2.73 21.17
CA LYS A 11 -9.55 3.77 21.36
C LYS A 11 -8.21 3.42 20.69
N GLY A 12 -7.94 2.14 20.47
CA GLY A 12 -6.84 1.66 19.62
C GLY A 12 -7.09 1.98 18.16
N ASP A 13 -8.32 1.79 17.66
CA ASP A 13 -8.69 2.15 16.29
C ASP A 13 -8.57 3.66 16.04
N VAL A 14 -8.91 4.48 17.04
CA VAL A 14 -8.69 5.94 16.97
C VAL A 14 -7.20 6.29 16.87
N TYR A 15 -6.33 5.56 17.56
CA TYR A 15 -4.88 5.74 17.40
C TYR A 15 -4.43 5.37 15.98
N SER A 16 -4.86 4.21 15.47
CA SER A 16 -4.54 3.74 14.11
C SER A 16 -5.02 4.72 13.04
N PHE A 17 -6.22 5.30 13.23
CA PHE A 17 -6.75 6.37 12.37
C PHE A 17 -5.78 7.56 12.29
N ALA A 18 -5.20 7.98 13.41
CA ALA A 18 -4.23 9.08 13.44
C ALA A 18 -2.97 8.77 12.60
N ILE A 19 -2.46 7.55 12.72
CA ILE A 19 -1.27 7.09 11.98
C ILE A 19 -1.55 7.06 10.48
N ILE A 20 -2.71 6.54 10.08
CA ILE A 20 -3.15 6.53 8.67
C ILE A 20 -3.29 7.96 8.14
N CYS A 21 -3.91 8.86 8.90
CA CYS A 21 -4.02 10.26 8.50
C CYS A 21 -2.65 10.91 8.28
N GLN A 22 -1.67 10.62 9.15
CA GLN A 22 -0.32 11.14 9.01
C GLN A 22 0.39 10.61 7.76
N GLU A 23 0.24 9.32 7.48
CA GLU A 23 0.74 8.72 6.25
C GLU A 23 0.16 9.40 5.01
N ILE A 24 -1.15 9.72 5.00
CA ILE A 24 -1.77 10.39 3.86
C ILE A 24 -1.27 11.84 3.72
N VAL A 25 -1.02 12.54 4.83
CA VAL A 25 -0.48 13.91 4.81
C VAL A 25 0.94 13.93 4.23
N TYR A 26 1.82 13.06 4.70
CA TYR A 26 3.26 13.10 4.37
C TYR A 26 3.66 12.24 3.17
N ARG A 27 2.89 11.20 2.84
CA ARG A 27 3.15 10.24 1.75
C ARG A 27 4.55 9.60 1.78
N ASN A 28 5.17 9.55 2.96
CA ASN A 28 6.51 9.00 3.18
C ASN A 28 6.48 7.70 4.02
N GLY A 29 5.41 6.93 3.89
CA GLY A 29 5.20 5.69 4.62
C GLY A 29 4.61 5.86 6.02
N VAL A 30 4.32 4.72 6.64
CA VAL A 30 3.69 4.63 7.96
C VAL A 30 4.64 5.13 9.04
N PHE A 31 4.14 5.95 9.96
CA PHE A 31 4.92 6.49 11.08
C PHE A 31 6.14 7.29 10.58
N TYR A 32 5.95 8.16 9.59
CA TYR A 32 7.06 8.94 9.04
C TYR A 32 7.71 9.85 10.11
N LEU A 33 9.04 9.85 10.13
CA LEU A 33 9.88 10.68 10.99
C LEU A 33 10.85 11.47 10.12
N GLN A 34 10.80 12.79 10.23
CA GLN A 34 11.69 13.66 9.47
C GLN A 34 13.15 13.46 9.90
N ASN A 35 14.01 13.18 8.92
CA ASN A 35 15.45 12.95 9.10
C ASN A 35 15.83 11.70 9.91
N PHE A 36 14.91 10.77 10.14
CA PHE A 36 15.20 9.51 10.82
C PHE A 36 14.70 8.32 10.00
N ASP A 37 15.55 7.30 9.86
CA ASP A 37 15.16 6.00 9.33
C ASP A 37 15.27 4.97 10.46
N ILE A 38 14.14 4.39 10.84
CA ILE A 38 14.01 3.54 12.02
C ILE A 38 13.19 2.31 11.64
N SER A 39 13.66 1.13 12.06
CA SER A 39 12.97 -0.12 11.75
C SER A 39 11.57 -0.19 12.40
N PRO A 40 10.59 -0.88 11.78
CA PRO A 40 9.25 -1.04 12.37
C PRO A 40 9.24 -1.69 13.76
N GLN A 41 10.20 -2.59 14.01
CA GLN A 41 10.37 -3.25 15.30
C GLN A 41 10.75 -2.25 16.38
N GLU A 42 11.75 -1.40 16.09
CA GLU A 42 12.22 -0.36 17.01
C GLU A 42 11.15 0.72 17.23
N ILE A 43 10.36 1.08 16.21
CA ILE A 43 9.19 1.96 16.39
C ILE A 43 8.23 1.36 17.40
N GLY A 44 7.88 0.08 17.24
CA GLY A 44 6.98 -0.62 18.16
C GLY A 44 7.49 -0.66 19.60
N GLU A 45 8.79 -0.86 19.79
CA GLU A 45 9.43 -0.81 21.10
C GLU A 45 9.40 0.60 21.71
N LYS A 46 9.79 1.63 20.95
CA LYS A 46 9.79 3.02 21.42
C LYS A 46 8.39 3.51 21.80
N VAL A 47 7.37 3.15 21.02
CA VAL A 47 5.97 3.46 21.35
C VAL A 47 5.55 2.74 22.64
N LYS A 48 5.87 1.45 22.80
CA LYS A 48 5.53 0.67 24.01
C LYS A 48 6.25 1.15 25.26
N ASN A 49 7.47 1.65 25.12
CA ASN A 49 8.28 2.12 26.25
C ASN A 49 7.69 3.36 26.91
N GLY A 50 6.87 4.15 26.20
CA GLY A 50 6.12 5.26 26.79
C GLY A 50 6.98 6.36 27.44
N MET A 51 8.24 6.50 27.03
CA MET A 51 9.14 7.52 27.57
C MET A 51 8.70 8.92 27.11
N LYS A 52 8.81 9.93 27.98
CA LYS A 52 8.51 11.33 27.63
C LYS A 52 9.75 12.03 27.06
N PRO A 53 9.63 12.86 26.00
CA PRO A 53 8.41 13.08 25.21
C PRO A 53 8.00 11.80 24.45
N TYR A 54 6.70 11.53 24.42
CA TYR A 54 6.18 10.30 23.83
C TYR A 54 6.60 10.18 22.37
N PHE A 55 7.10 9.00 22.00
CA PHE A 55 7.53 8.73 20.64
C PHE A 55 6.31 8.76 19.71
N ARG A 56 6.28 9.73 18.79
CA ARG A 56 5.19 9.99 17.85
C ARG A 56 5.73 10.33 16.47
N PRO A 57 4.94 10.09 15.41
CA PRO A 57 5.33 10.48 14.06
C PRO A 57 5.53 12.00 13.95
N THR A 58 6.30 12.41 12.94
CA THR A 58 6.42 13.83 12.61
C THR A 58 5.05 14.38 12.21
N MET A 59 4.71 15.54 12.78
CA MET A 59 3.54 16.31 12.40
C MET A 59 3.72 17.79 12.68
N GLU A 60 4.18 18.51 11.68
CA GLU A 60 4.36 19.96 11.70
C GLU A 60 3.10 20.65 11.17
N ALA A 61 2.80 21.85 11.69
CA ALA A 61 1.55 22.55 11.40
C ALA A 61 1.47 22.98 9.92
N PHE A 62 2.59 23.44 9.36
CA PHE A 62 2.66 23.95 7.99
C PHE A 62 2.57 22.86 6.91
N ASP A 63 2.88 21.60 7.24
CA ASP A 63 2.76 20.47 6.32
C ASP A 63 1.31 19.98 6.18
N CYS A 64 0.46 20.33 7.15
CA CYS A 64 -0.94 19.98 7.12
C CYS A 64 -1.73 21.08 6.37
N PRO A 65 -2.67 20.73 5.48
CA PRO A 65 -3.53 21.72 4.83
C PRO A 65 -4.35 22.58 5.81
N CYS A 66 -4.48 22.13 7.07
CA CYS A 66 -5.30 22.76 8.09
C CYS A 66 -4.71 22.49 9.49
N ASP A 67 -4.37 23.54 10.23
CA ASP A 67 -3.89 23.45 11.62
C ASP A 67 -4.88 22.75 12.55
N GLU A 68 -6.18 22.96 12.32
CA GLU A 68 -7.23 22.30 13.10
C GLU A 68 -7.25 20.79 12.84
N LEU A 69 -7.01 20.35 11.60
CA LEU A 69 -6.88 18.94 11.25
C LEU A 69 -5.63 18.33 11.90
N ALA A 70 -4.49 19.04 11.88
CA ALA A 70 -3.29 18.62 12.59
C ALA A 70 -3.55 18.45 14.09
N GLY A 71 -4.31 19.36 14.70
CA GLY A 71 -4.75 19.26 16.08
C GLY A 71 -5.65 18.04 16.36
N VAL A 72 -6.57 17.72 15.45
CA VAL A 72 -7.41 16.51 15.55
C VAL A 72 -6.56 15.26 15.52
N ILE A 73 -5.66 15.12 14.55
CA ILE A 73 -4.77 13.96 14.41
C ILE A 73 -3.90 13.81 15.66
N LYS A 74 -3.33 14.92 16.17
CA LYS A 74 -2.50 14.90 17.39
C LYS A 74 -3.24 14.40 18.64
N ARG A 75 -4.54 14.69 18.75
CA ARG A 75 -5.36 14.16 19.86
C ARG A 75 -5.69 12.68 19.71
N CYS A 76 -5.83 12.20 18.48
CA CYS A 76 -6.18 10.80 18.21
C CYS A 76 -5.09 9.82 18.66
N TRP A 77 -3.82 10.22 18.67
CA TRP A 77 -2.71 9.40 19.15
C TRP A 77 -2.22 9.78 20.56
N ALA A 78 -3.06 10.37 21.40
CA ALA A 78 -2.73 10.63 22.81
C ALA A 78 -2.26 9.34 23.52
N GLU A 79 -1.32 9.45 24.46
CA GLU A 79 -0.82 8.28 25.20
C GLU A 79 -1.95 7.63 26.01
N ASP A 80 -2.70 8.43 26.77
CA ASP A 80 -3.88 7.98 27.49
C ASP A 80 -5.05 7.73 26.50
N PRO A 81 -5.63 6.50 26.47
CA PRO A 81 -6.82 6.21 25.67
C PRO A 81 -8.05 7.08 25.99
N VAL A 82 -8.16 7.64 27.21
CA VAL A 82 -9.28 8.49 27.62
C VAL A 82 -9.24 9.85 26.94
N ASP A 83 -8.04 10.38 26.72
CA ASP A 83 -7.82 11.67 26.05
C ASP A 83 -8.11 11.62 24.54
N ARG A 84 -8.15 10.41 23.97
CA ARG A 84 -8.47 10.23 22.55
C ARG A 84 -9.97 10.49 22.33
N PRO A 85 -10.37 11.29 21.34
CA PRO A 85 -11.79 11.49 21.02
C PRO A 85 -12.44 10.17 20.56
N ASP A 86 -13.77 10.08 20.65
CA ASP A 86 -14.50 8.98 20.02
C ASP A 86 -14.82 9.27 18.55
N PHE A 87 -15.24 8.26 17.80
CA PHE A 87 -15.56 8.40 16.39
C PHE A 87 -16.76 9.33 16.12
N GLN A 88 -17.69 9.49 17.07
CA GLN A 88 -18.82 10.42 16.90
C GLN A 88 -18.33 11.87 16.94
N THR A 89 -17.46 12.18 17.90
CA THR A 89 -16.79 13.47 18.05
C THR A 89 -15.91 13.76 16.83
N LEU A 90 -15.12 12.78 16.39
CA LEU A 90 -14.28 12.92 15.20
C LEU A 90 -15.09 13.22 13.94
N LYS A 91 -16.20 12.50 13.74
CA LYS A 91 -17.12 12.73 12.62
C LYS A 91 -17.69 14.15 12.65
N GLY A 92 -18.05 14.65 13.84
CA GLY A 92 -18.51 16.03 14.03
C GLY A 92 -17.43 17.06 13.69
N GLN A 93 -16.20 16.84 14.19
CA GLN A 93 -15.05 17.72 13.93
C GLN A 93 -14.71 17.77 12.43
N ILE A 94 -14.59 16.62 11.78
CA ILE A 94 -14.30 16.52 10.34
C ILE A 94 -15.41 17.19 9.51
N ARG A 95 -16.68 16.99 9.87
CA ARG A 95 -17.81 17.67 9.19
C ARG A 95 -17.75 19.19 9.34
N LYS A 96 -17.33 19.69 10.49
CA LYS A 96 -17.16 21.12 10.73
C LYS A 96 -16.02 21.68 9.88
N LEU A 97 -14.87 20.99 9.85
CA LEU A 97 -13.72 21.34 8.99
C LEU A 97 -14.11 21.41 7.51
N ASN A 98 -14.98 20.50 7.05
CA ASN A 98 -15.49 20.51 5.68
C ASN A 98 -16.55 21.59 5.41
N ARG A 99 -17.24 22.10 6.44
CA ARG A 99 -18.33 23.09 6.29
C ARG A 99 -17.82 24.53 6.39
N ASP A 100 -16.85 24.78 7.27
CA ASP A 100 -16.26 26.11 7.48
C ASP A 100 -15.20 26.45 6.41
N GLY A 101 -14.82 25.47 5.58
CA GLY A 101 -13.90 25.64 4.46
C GLY A 101 -14.61 25.96 3.14
N ASP A 102 -14.83 27.25 2.86
CA ASP A 102 -15.19 27.80 1.52
C ASP A 102 -14.05 27.67 0.48
N LYS A 103 -13.16 26.69 0.68
CA LYS A 103 -12.04 26.33 -0.20
C LYS A 103 -12.07 24.82 -0.41
N GLY A 104 -13.03 24.34 -1.20
CA GLY A 104 -13.05 23.01 -1.80
C GLY A 104 -12.58 21.86 -0.91
N ASN A 105 -13.52 21.30 -0.14
CA ASN A 105 -13.48 19.96 0.45
C ASN A 105 -12.05 19.40 0.71
N ILE A 106 -11.48 19.75 1.86
CA ILE A 106 -10.14 19.30 2.32
C ILE A 106 -10.00 17.77 2.22
N LEU A 107 -11.10 17.05 2.47
CA LEU A 107 -11.22 15.62 2.29
C LEU A 107 -11.17 15.19 0.81
N ASP A 108 -11.72 15.96 -0.13
CA ASP A 108 -11.57 15.70 -1.57
C ASP A 108 -10.14 15.98 -2.04
N ASN A 109 -9.43 16.96 -1.46
CA ASN A 109 -8.01 17.14 -1.77
C ASN A 109 -7.19 15.93 -1.28
N LEU A 110 -7.49 15.44 -0.08
CA LEU A 110 -6.88 14.24 0.50
C LEU A 110 -7.21 12.99 -0.34
N LEU A 111 -8.48 12.81 -0.70
CA LEU A 111 -8.99 11.70 -1.53
C LEU A 111 -8.44 11.76 -2.95
N SER A 112 -8.37 12.94 -3.57
CA SER A 112 -7.74 13.15 -4.88
C SER A 112 -6.26 12.80 -4.86
N ARG A 113 -5.55 13.10 -3.77
CA ARG A 113 -4.15 12.68 -3.57
C ARG A 113 -4.02 11.16 -3.39
N MET A 114 -4.98 10.49 -2.74
CA MET A 114 -5.03 9.03 -2.63
C MET A 114 -5.35 8.36 -3.98
N GLU A 115 -6.26 8.92 -4.76
CA GLU A 115 -6.62 8.43 -6.09
C GLU A 115 -5.43 8.53 -7.06
N GLN A 116 -4.72 9.66 -7.05
CA GLN A 116 -3.47 9.79 -7.81
C GLN A 116 -2.39 8.80 -7.36
N TYR A 117 -2.33 8.46 -6.08
CA TYR A 117 -1.40 7.43 -5.61
C TYR A 117 -1.73 6.05 -6.17
N ALA A 118 -3.00 5.65 -6.13
CA ALA A 118 -3.46 4.39 -6.70
C ALA A 118 -3.14 4.31 -8.20
N ASN A 119 -3.42 5.38 -8.95
CA ASN A 119 -3.15 5.47 -10.38
C ASN A 119 -1.63 5.39 -10.69
N ASN A 120 -0.80 6.10 -9.91
CA ASN A 120 0.65 6.07 -10.09
C ASN A 120 1.24 4.69 -9.76
N LEU A 121 0.74 4.04 -8.71
CA LEU A 121 1.19 2.70 -8.32
C LEU A 121 0.78 1.66 -9.37
N GLU A 122 -0.44 1.75 -9.89
CA GLU A 122 -0.93 0.90 -10.97
C GLU A 122 -0.10 1.07 -12.25
N ALA A 123 0.24 2.31 -12.62
CA ALA A 123 1.13 2.60 -13.75
C ALA A 123 2.52 1.99 -13.56
N LEU A 124 3.11 2.11 -12.36
CA LEU A 124 4.43 1.53 -12.07
C LEU A 124 4.42 0.00 -12.09
N VAL A 125 3.34 -0.62 -11.62
CA VAL A 125 3.17 -2.08 -11.70
C VAL A 125 3.00 -2.52 -13.16
N ALA A 126 2.22 -1.78 -13.95
CA ALA A 126 2.02 -2.06 -15.37
C ALA A 126 3.32 -1.96 -16.17
N GLU A 127 4.14 -0.93 -15.92
CA GLU A 127 5.46 -0.74 -16.55
C GLU A 127 6.39 -1.91 -16.22
N ARG A 128 6.60 -2.23 -14.93
CA ARG A 128 7.44 -3.36 -14.53
C ARG A 128 6.94 -4.71 -15.06
N THR A 129 5.63 -4.88 -15.16
CA THR A 129 5.03 -6.08 -15.75
C THR A 129 5.32 -6.15 -17.26
N SER A 130 5.27 -5.01 -17.95
CA SER A 130 5.62 -4.91 -19.37
C SER A 130 7.09 -5.26 -19.62
N ASP A 131 8.00 -4.70 -18.84
CA ASP A 131 9.44 -4.98 -18.95
C ASP A 131 9.72 -6.47 -18.72
N TYR A 132 9.14 -7.05 -17.67
CA TYR A 132 9.25 -8.48 -17.38
C TYR A 132 8.71 -9.34 -18.54
N LEU A 133 7.57 -8.98 -19.13
CA LEU A 133 6.99 -9.72 -20.26
C LEU A 133 7.87 -9.63 -21.51
N GLU A 134 8.53 -8.50 -21.75
CA GLU A 134 9.42 -8.34 -22.88
C GLU A 134 10.73 -9.14 -22.72
N GLU A 135 11.30 -9.12 -21.52
CA GLU A 135 12.46 -9.97 -21.19
C GLU A 135 12.11 -11.46 -21.28
N LYS A 136 10.94 -11.84 -20.76
CA LYS A 136 10.41 -13.20 -20.90
C LYS A 136 10.29 -13.58 -22.38
N ARG A 137 9.71 -12.72 -23.23
CA ARG A 137 9.57 -12.98 -24.66
C ARG A 137 10.93 -13.18 -25.33
N LYS A 138 11.91 -12.31 -25.03
CA LYS A 138 13.28 -12.44 -25.57
C LYS A 138 13.93 -13.76 -25.16
N ALA A 139 13.73 -14.19 -23.91
CA ALA A 139 14.22 -15.48 -23.42
C ALA A 139 13.52 -16.66 -24.11
N GLU A 140 12.21 -16.59 -24.31
CA GLU A 140 11.43 -17.61 -25.03
C GLU A 140 11.82 -17.71 -26.52
N ASP A 141 12.04 -16.58 -27.20
CA ASP A 141 12.49 -16.54 -28.60
C ASP A 141 13.90 -17.13 -28.75
N LEU A 142 14.81 -16.80 -27.82
CA LEU A 142 16.15 -17.38 -27.81
C LEU A 142 16.11 -18.89 -27.57
N LEU A 143 15.29 -19.35 -26.61
CA LEU A 143 15.06 -20.76 -26.35
C LEU A 143 14.56 -21.47 -27.62
N TYR A 144 13.56 -20.89 -28.30
CA TYR A 144 13.02 -21.42 -29.55
C TYR A 144 14.09 -21.55 -30.64
N ASN A 145 15.03 -20.59 -30.70
CA ASN A 145 16.15 -20.62 -31.64
C ASN A 145 17.24 -21.63 -31.28
N MET A 146 17.47 -21.90 -30.00
CA MET A 146 18.42 -22.91 -29.50
C MET A 146 17.87 -24.33 -29.58
N LEU A 147 16.54 -24.52 -29.61
CA LEU A 147 15.92 -25.84 -29.68
C LEU A 147 16.14 -26.52 -31.04
N PRO A 148 16.52 -27.81 -31.09
CA PRO A 148 16.67 -28.57 -32.32
C PRO A 148 15.41 -28.53 -33.19
N ARG A 149 15.57 -28.49 -34.53
CA ARG A 149 14.47 -28.30 -35.50
C ARG A 149 13.24 -29.19 -35.26
N PHE A 150 13.45 -30.42 -34.79
CA PHE A 150 12.40 -31.40 -34.54
C PHE A 150 11.46 -31.01 -33.39
N VAL A 151 11.99 -30.46 -32.29
CA VAL A 151 11.22 -30.01 -31.11
C VAL A 151 10.43 -28.74 -31.43
N ARG A 152 11.02 -27.88 -32.26
CA ARG A 152 10.44 -26.62 -32.74
C ARG A 152 9.15 -26.84 -33.57
N VAL A 153 9.19 -27.80 -34.48
CA VAL A 153 8.03 -28.21 -35.30
C VAL A 153 6.92 -28.78 -34.42
N CYS A 154 7.25 -29.63 -33.43
CA CYS A 154 6.28 -30.24 -32.53
C CYS A 154 5.54 -29.20 -31.66
N MET A 155 6.27 -28.20 -31.14
CA MET A 155 5.68 -27.11 -30.34
C MET A 155 4.76 -26.20 -31.18
N CYS A 156 5.12 -25.96 -32.45
CA CYS A 156 4.30 -25.16 -33.38
C CYS A 156 3.00 -25.88 -33.79
N VAL A 157 3.04 -27.21 -33.92
CA VAL A 157 1.87 -28.06 -34.23
C VAL A 157 0.94 -28.19 -33.02
N CYS A 158 1.47 -28.31 -31.80
CA CYS A 158 0.65 -28.46 -30.58
C CYS A 158 0.12 -27.14 -30.01
N GLY A 159 0.80 -26.00 -30.23
CA GLY A 159 0.46 -24.72 -29.62
C GLY A 159 -0.75 -23.97 -30.22
N ARG A 160 -1.31 -24.41 -31.36
CA ARG A 160 -2.44 -23.72 -32.03
C ARG A 160 -3.79 -24.44 -31.95
N ASN A 161 -3.86 -25.70 -31.53
CA ASN A 161 -5.15 -26.36 -31.30
C ASN A 161 -4.98 -27.65 -30.47
N PRO A 162 -5.60 -27.77 -29.28
CA PRO A 162 -5.43 -28.96 -28.42
C PRO A 162 -6.15 -30.22 -28.93
N VAL A 163 -6.79 -30.17 -30.12
CA VAL A 163 -7.63 -31.26 -30.64
C VAL A 163 -6.87 -32.22 -31.58
N MET A 164 -5.63 -31.94 -31.95
CA MET A 164 -4.86 -32.81 -32.89
C MET A 164 -3.72 -33.58 -32.24
N ALA A 165 -3.84 -33.95 -30.96
CA ALA A 165 -2.94 -34.93 -30.33
C ALA A 165 -3.17 -36.38 -30.83
N GLY A 166 -4.08 -36.61 -31.77
CA GLY A 166 -4.49 -37.95 -32.24
C GLY A 166 -3.96 -38.39 -33.61
N CYS A 167 -3.18 -37.58 -34.34
CA CYS A 167 -2.72 -37.96 -35.69
C CYS A 167 -1.21 -37.81 -35.87
N ALA A 168 -0.45 -38.59 -35.11
CA ALA A 168 0.91 -38.96 -35.50
C ALA A 168 0.94 -40.49 -35.61
N SER A 169 0.36 -41.01 -36.70
CA SER A 169 0.62 -42.38 -37.14
C SER A 169 2.12 -42.50 -37.42
N PHE A 170 2.80 -43.21 -36.54
CA PHE A 170 4.15 -43.70 -36.76
C PHE A 170 4.17 -44.60 -38.02
N PRO A 171 5.03 -44.33 -39.02
CA PRO A 171 5.51 -45.37 -39.90
C PRO A 171 6.68 -46.05 -39.20
N ASN A 172 6.46 -47.31 -38.81
CA ASN A 172 7.53 -48.26 -38.52
C ASN A 172 8.52 -48.29 -39.69
N GLN A 173 9.82 -48.16 -39.40
CA GLN A 173 10.90 -48.99 -39.93
C GLN A 173 12.25 -48.33 -39.64
N TRP A 174 12.99 -48.83 -38.66
CA TRP A 174 14.43 -49.13 -38.77
C TRP A 174 14.77 -50.26 -37.79
N SER A 175 15.29 -51.35 -38.39
CA SER A 175 15.62 -52.69 -37.87
C SER A 175 14.46 -53.65 -37.60
#